data_AF-A0A9E8M1V2-F1
#
_entry.id   AF-A0A9E8M1V2-F1
#
_cell.length_a   1.000
_cell.length_b   1.000
_cell.length_c   1.000
_cell.angle_alpha   90.00
_cell.angle_beta   90.00
_cell.angle_gamma   90.00
#
_symmetry.space_group_name_H-M   'P 1'
#
loop_
_entity.id
_entity.type
_entity.pdbx_description
1 polymer ?
#
loop_
_entity_poly.entity_id
_entity_poly.type
_entity_poly.pdbx_seq_one_letter_code
_entity_poly.pdbx_strand_id
1 'polypeptide(L)' 'MKALTREEIFQRIEELKSDYVRIQADVEKATAVGGSIGQGEKVLQNIEEELRKLRKMLDVSYE' A
#
# COMPACT_ATOMS: atom_id res chain seq x y z
N MET A 1 -16.38 -12.22 12.53
CA MET A 1 -15.66 -11.12 11.85
C MET A 1 -16.49 -10.69 10.66
N LYS A 2 -16.75 -9.40 10.49
CA LYS A 2 -17.46 -8.88 9.31
C LYS A 2 -16.46 -8.92 8.14
N ALA A 3 -16.82 -9.54 7.02
CA ALA A 3 -16.04 -9.44 5.80
C ALA A 3 -16.11 -7.99 5.29
N LEU A 4 -15.00 -7.46 4.78
CA LEU A 4 -14.96 -6.14 4.15
C LEU A 4 -15.89 -6.13 2.92
N THR A 5 -16.63 -5.04 2.72
CA THR A 5 -17.41 -4.85 1.51
C THR A 5 -16.51 -4.47 0.33
N ARG A 6 -17.03 -4.59 -0.89
CA ARG A 6 -16.31 -4.20 -2.10
C ARG A 6 -15.93 -2.71 -2.08
N GLU A 7 -16.84 -1.85 -1.65
CA GLU A 7 -16.58 -0.41 -1.48
C GLU A 7 -15.48 -0.14 -0.45
N GLU A 8 -15.52 -0.83 0.70
CA GLU A 8 -14.49 -0.70 1.74
C GLU A 8 -13.11 -1.15 1.22
N ILE A 9 -13.06 -2.22 0.42
CA ILE A 9 -11.82 -2.69 -0.21
C ILE A 9 -11.28 -1.65 -1.21
N PHE A 10 -12.14 -1.06 -2.05
CA PHE A 10 -11.71 -0.02 -2.99
C PHE A 10 -11.22 1.24 -2.28
N GLN A 11 -11.93 1.70 -1.26
CA GLN A 11 -11.50 2.83 -0.43
C GLN A 11 -10.13 2.55 0.17
N ARG A 12 -9.94 1.37 0.75
CA ARG A 12 -8.65 0.97 1.33
C ARG A 12 -7.53 0.93 0.30
N ILE A 13 -7.79 0.43 -0.91
CA ILE A 13 -6.83 0.44 -2.01
C ILE A 13 -6.41 1.87 -2.38
N GLU A 14 -7.35 2.81 -2.46
CA GLU A 14 -7.05 4.21 -2.79
C GLU A 14 -6.24 4.91 -1.68
N GLU A 15 -6.57 4.66 -0.40
CA GLU A 15 -5.78 5.13 0.73
C GLU A 15 -4.33 4.62 0.64
N LEU A 16 -4.15 3.31 0.45
CA LEU A 16 -2.83 2.68 0.36
C LEU A 16 -2.00 3.20 -0.81
N LYS A 17 -2.62 3.48 -1.96
CA LYS A 17 -1.93 4.11 -3.10
C LYS A 17 -1.47 5.53 -2.77
N SER A 18 -2.31 6.32 -2.11
CA SER A 18 -1.95 7.68 -1.68
C SER A 18 -0.76 7.65 -0.72
N ASP A 19 -0.81 6.76 0.27
CA ASP A 19 0.30 6.56 1.21
C ASP A 19 1.57 6.08 0.52
N TYR A 20 1.47 5.15 -0.44
CA TYR A 20 2.61 4.68 -1.22
C TYR A 20 3.34 5.83 -1.90
N VAL A 21 2.60 6.70 -2.62
CA VAL A 21 3.18 7.85 -3.32
C VAL A 21 3.88 8.81 -2.36
N ARG A 22 3.27 9.08 -1.20
CA ARG A 22 3.87 9.95 -0.17
C ARG A 22 5.17 9.36 0.39
N ILE A 23 5.15 8.08 0.78
CA ILE A 23 6.30 7.42 1.38
C ILE A 23 7.42 7.26 0.35
N GLN A 24 7.09 6.98 -0.91
CA GLN A 24 8.07 6.95 -1.98
C GLN A 24 8.77 8.30 -2.15
N ALA A 25 8.02 9.41 -2.15
CA ALA A 25 8.60 10.74 -2.20
C ALA A 25 9.52 11.03 -1.00
N ASP A 26 9.14 10.58 0.20
CA ASP A 26 9.97 10.70 1.40
C ASP A 26 11.27 9.87 1.30
N VAL A 27 11.19 8.65 0.74
CA VAL A 27 12.35 7.78 0.48
C VAL A 27 13.28 8.39 -0.55
N GLU A 28 12.76 8.92 -1.64
CA GLU A 28 13.55 9.60 -2.68
C GLU A 28 14.27 10.82 -2.10
N LYS A 29 13.57 11.62 -1.31
CA LYS A 29 14.15 12.77 -0.61
C LYS A 29 15.23 12.35 0.39
N ALA A 30 14.99 11.30 1.18
CA ALA A 30 15.96 10.76 2.13
C ALA A 30 17.21 10.25 1.40
N THR A 31 17.03 9.56 0.27
CA THR A 31 18.13 9.08 -0.58
C THR A 31 18.98 10.25 -1.09
N ALA A 32 18.33 11.31 -1.57
CA ALA A 32 19.01 12.48 -2.13
C ALA A 32 19.91 13.20 -1.11
N VAL A 33 19.60 13.13 0.18
CA VAL A 33 20.41 13.73 1.26
C VAL A 33 21.35 12.73 1.94
N GLY A 34 21.45 11.50 1.43
CA GLY A 34 22.28 10.42 2.01
C GLY A 34 21.74 9.86 3.32
N GLY A 35 20.44 10.01 3.57
CA GLY A 35 19.73 9.49 4.74
C GLY A 35 19.43 8.00 4.66
N SER A 36 19.02 7.42 5.79
CA SER A 36 18.59 6.01 5.86
C SER A 36 17.19 5.83 5.30
N ILE A 37 17.02 4.85 4.40
CA ILE A 37 15.75 4.56 3.72
C ILE A 37 15.09 3.24 4.13
N GLY A 38 15.78 2.39 4.89
CA GLY A 38 15.34 1.00 5.12
C GLY A 38 13.97 0.88 5.81
N GLN A 39 13.59 1.85 6.64
CA GLN A 39 12.22 1.87 7.19
C GLN A 39 11.19 2.22 6.12
N GLY A 40 11.45 3.21 5.27
CA GLY A 40 10.54 3.60 4.19
C GLY A 40 10.34 2.47 3.18
N GLU A 41 11.42 1.81 2.76
CA GLU A 41 11.35 0.64 1.87
C GLU A 41 10.52 -0.50 2.46
N LYS A 42 10.69 -0.79 3.75
CA LYS A 42 9.88 -1.81 4.45
C LYS A 42 8.40 -1.45 4.47
N VAL A 43 8.06 -0.18 4.66
CA VAL A 43 6.67 0.28 4.64
C VAL A 43 6.09 0.15 3.22
N LEU A 44 6.85 0.53 2.18
CA LEU A 44 6.42 0.38 0.78
C LEU A 44 6.15 -1.11 0.44
N GLN A 45 7.03 -2.02 0.86
CA GLN A 45 6.81 -3.47 0.67
C GLN A 45 5.53 -3.96 1.36
N ASN A 46 5.27 -3.51 2.60
CA ASN A 46 4.06 -3.88 3.31
C ASN A 46 2.80 -3.37 2.59
N ILE A 47 2.84 -2.15 2.06
CA ILE A 47 1.74 -1.57 1.27
C ILE A 47 1.49 -2.41 0.02
N GLU A 48 2.54 -2.81 -0.71
CA GLU A 48 2.42 -3.66 -1.90
C GLU A 48 1.81 -5.03 -1.58
N GLU A 49 2.19 -5.63 -0.44
CA GLU A 49 1.58 -6.88 0.02
C GLU A 49 0.10 -6.71 0.38
N GLU A 50 -0.27 -5.62 1.07
CA GLU A 50 -1.67 -5.34 1.43
C GLU A 50 -2.51 -5.08 0.18
N LEU A 51 -2.02 -4.27 -0.77
CA LEU A 51 -2.66 -4.04 -2.06
C LEU A 51 -2.88 -5.36 -2.83
N ARG A 52 -1.90 -6.26 -2.83
CA ARG A 52 -2.03 -7.58 -3.48
C ARG A 52 -3.10 -8.43 -2.82
N LYS A 53 -3.17 -8.44 -1.48
CA LYS A 53 -4.20 -9.17 -0.72
C LYS A 53 -5.60 -8.61 -1.04
N LEU A 54 -5.77 -7.29 -0.99
CA LEU A 54 -7.05 -6.63 -1.29
C LEU A 54 -7.51 -6.88 -2.73
N ARG A 55 -6.59 -6.81 -3.71
CA ARG A 55 -6.90 -7.13 -5.11
C ARG A 55 -7.33 -8.58 -5.28
N LYS A 56 -6.67 -9.53 -4.60
CA LYS A 56 -7.09 -10.94 -4.59
C LYS A 56 -8.47 -11.12 -3.98
N MET A 57 -8.82 -10.38 -2.92
CA MET A 57 -10.16 -10.44 -2.32
C MET A 57 -11.23 -9.93 -3.28
N LEU A 58 -10.91 -8.91 -4.10
CA LEU A 58 -11.79 -8.47 -5.18
C LEU A 58 -11.93 -9.53 -6.27
N ASP A 59 -10.83 -10.17 -6.69
CA ASP A 59 -10.78 -11.17 -7.76
C ASP A 59 -11.50 -12.49 -7.39
N VAL A 60 -11.26 -13.00 -6.19
CA VAL A 60 -11.95 -14.20 -5.64
C VAL A 60 -13.46 -13.98 -5.49
N SER A 61 -13.93 -12.73 -5.47
CA SER A 61 -15.36 -12.43 -5.47
C SER A 61 -16.01 -12.57 -6.87
N TYR A 62 -15.26 -12.96 -7.90
CA TYR A 62 -15.72 -13.11 -9.30
C TYR A 62 -15.68 -14.55 -9.87
N GLU A 63 -15.36 -15.57 -9.06
CA GLU A 63 -15.54 -17.00 -9.41
C GLU A 63 -16.76 -17.61 -8.71
#